data_AF-A0A080Z1U2-F1
#
_entry.id   AF-A0A080Z1U2-F1
#
_cell.length_a   1.000
_cell.length_b   1.000
_cell.length_c   1.000
_cell.angle_alpha   90.00
_cell.angle_beta   90.00
_cell.angle_gamma   90.00
#
_symmetry.space_group_name_H-M   'P 1'
#
loop_
_entity.id
_entity.type
_entity.pdbx_description
1 polymer ?
#
loop_
_entity_poly.entity_id
_entity_poly.type
_entity_poly.pdbx_seq_one_letter_code
_entity_poly.pdbx_strand_id
1 'polypeptide(L)'
;MPSSKLVVALYRSLLRSATVLDSHEAFKALLPREVEWRKGAKWCDFFGSSSSCVKALRTEFREPRPTGELSEALDEALQLHKTISQRVHLLYRDEDDRQLIKFTDVPHPTTFDEKYEWEKRQLSEEDSKALNGALELIHSASQLLTSEDLDMKDKTRLAKAYYVESIKLFETADAHAYLGWHLYLDGEVEEAVSECQRAIQVDPSFGNPYNDLGLIRVEEGKNDEALDLFQKAKMAPRNDVRHYACQNLAALHLEENRVKSALHEYIETLYWMRLDEAKRNMIRNTVTDMGNVLVALQASKPTPE
;
A
#
# COMPACT_ATOMS: atom_id res chain seq x y z
N MET A 1 43.70 6.07 14.10
CA MET A 1 42.67 7.12 14.27
C MET A 1 41.96 7.33 12.94
N PRO A 2 40.63 7.39 12.92
CA PRO A 2 39.88 7.66 11.70
C PRO A 2 40.30 9.01 11.13
N SER A 3 40.57 9.08 9.82
CA SER A 3 40.88 10.38 9.21
C SER A 3 39.66 11.30 9.32
N SER A 4 39.87 12.59 9.58
CA SER A 4 38.81 13.60 9.57
C SER A 4 37.94 13.55 8.31
N LYS A 5 38.51 13.09 7.18
CA LYS A 5 37.82 12.84 5.91
C LYS A 5 36.77 11.73 5.99
N LEU A 6 37.04 10.63 6.70
CA LEU A 6 36.09 9.51 6.86
C LEU A 6 34.86 9.95 7.66
N VAL A 7 35.08 10.68 8.76
CA VAL A 7 34.01 11.22 9.60
C VAL A 7 33.10 12.16 8.80
N VAL A 8 33.69 13.06 8.00
CA VAL A 8 32.95 13.97 7.11
C VAL A 8 32.17 13.21 6.03
N ALA A 9 32.74 12.14 5.46
CA ALA A 9 32.06 11.32 4.45
C ALA A 9 30.84 10.58 5.03
N LEU A 10 30.98 10.00 6.22
CA LEU A 10 29.90 9.33 6.96
C LEU A 10 28.79 10.33 7.32
N TYR A 11 29.14 11.50 7.85
CA TYR A 11 28.18 12.55 8.17
C TYR A 11 27.40 13.02 6.93
N ARG A 12 28.08 13.23 5.79
CA ARG A 12 27.41 13.56 4.52
C ARG A 12 26.47 12.44 4.06
N SER A 13 26.85 11.18 4.25
CA SER A 13 25.99 10.04 3.93
C SER A 13 24.76 9.97 4.82
N LEU A 14 24.93 10.16 6.13
CA LEU A 14 23.85 10.25 7.10
C LEU A 14 22.85 11.35 6.73
N LEU A 15 23.35 12.54 6.36
CA LEU A 15 22.50 13.64 5.92
C LEU A 15 21.70 13.31 4.65
N ARG A 16 22.30 12.63 3.67
CA ARG A 16 21.56 12.19 2.46
C ARG A 16 20.42 11.24 2.82
N SER A 17 20.68 10.22 3.64
CA SER A 17 19.66 9.27 4.08
C SER A 17 18.55 9.97 4.88
N ALA A 18 18.91 10.92 5.74
CA ALA A 18 17.95 11.73 6.48
C ALA A 18 17.13 12.67 5.60
N THR A 19 17.70 13.23 4.53
CA THR A 19 16.93 14.02 3.55
C THR A 19 15.88 13.17 2.84
N VAL A 20 16.19 11.92 2.51
CA VAL A 20 15.21 11.00 1.92
C VAL A 20 14.09 10.69 2.91
N LEU A 21 14.40 10.42 4.18
CA LEU A 21 13.39 10.22 5.22
C LEU A 21 12.49 11.45 5.44
N ASP A 22 13.08 12.65 5.47
CA ASP A 22 12.34 13.91 5.62
C ASP A 22 11.46 14.20 4.39
N SER A 23 11.83 13.73 3.20
CA SER A 23 11.01 13.90 1.98
C SER A 23 9.85 12.89 1.87
N HIS A 24 9.85 11.85 2.71
CA HIS A 24 8.86 10.77 2.68
C HIS A 24 8.30 10.51 4.09
N GLU A 25 7.59 11.50 4.64
CA GLU A 25 7.05 11.44 6.02
C GLU A 25 6.14 10.23 6.28
N ALA A 26 5.32 9.85 5.29
CA ALA A 26 4.45 8.68 5.37
C ALA A 26 5.25 7.40 5.61
N PHE A 27 6.41 7.24 4.95
CA PHE A 27 7.29 6.11 5.17
C PHE A 27 8.00 6.17 6.52
N LYS A 28 8.51 7.37 6.88
CA LYS A 28 9.19 7.60 8.16
C LYS A 28 8.30 7.14 9.33
N ALA A 29 7.00 7.43 9.27
CA ALA A 29 6.00 7.02 10.28
C ALA A 29 5.77 5.50 10.41
N LEU A 30 6.30 4.70 9.48
CA LEU A 30 6.14 3.23 9.44
C LEU A 30 7.39 2.48 9.88
N LEU A 31 8.52 3.16 9.99
CA LEU A 31 9.77 2.58 10.48
C LEU A 31 9.78 2.47 12.02
N PRO A 32 10.59 1.55 12.57
CA PRO A 32 10.76 1.42 14.02
C PRO A 32 11.13 2.77 14.62
N ARG A 33 10.40 3.18 15.67
CA ARG A 33 10.50 4.54 16.20
C ARG A 33 11.84 4.88 16.85
N GLU A 34 12.69 3.90 17.12
CA GLU A 34 13.87 4.17 17.93
C GLU A 34 15.11 3.47 17.37
N VAL A 35 16.25 4.16 17.46
CA VAL A 35 17.58 3.60 17.25
C VAL A 35 18.36 3.74 18.56
N GLU A 36 18.93 2.62 18.99
CA GLU A 36 19.80 2.55 20.16
C GLU A 36 21.13 3.27 19.89
N TRP A 37 21.54 4.13 20.81
CA TRP A 37 22.69 5.04 20.67
C TRP A 37 23.48 5.10 21.99
N ARG A 38 24.80 5.37 21.90
CA ARG A 38 25.72 5.41 23.05
C ARG A 38 25.74 4.14 23.90
N LYS A 39 26.06 2.98 23.29
CA LYS A 39 26.12 1.67 23.98
C LYS A 39 24.82 1.34 24.77
N GLY A 40 23.66 1.68 24.20
CA GLY A 40 22.36 1.46 24.84
C GLY A 40 21.88 2.52 25.81
N ALA A 41 22.69 3.56 26.06
CA ALA A 41 22.35 4.57 27.04
C ALA A 41 21.30 5.60 26.56
N LYS A 42 21.07 5.73 25.24
CA LYS A 42 20.12 6.71 24.68
C LYS A 42 19.35 6.17 23.48
N TRP A 43 18.10 6.61 23.35
CA TRP A 43 17.27 6.39 22.17
C TRP A 43 17.17 7.67 21.35
N CYS A 44 17.30 7.54 20.03
CA CYS A 44 17.04 8.62 19.11
C CYS A 44 15.83 8.27 18.25
N ASP A 45 14.77 9.06 18.35
CA ASP A 45 13.58 8.94 17.48
C ASP A 45 13.82 9.63 16.14
N PHE A 46 14.55 8.95 15.25
CA PHE A 46 14.76 9.41 13.88
C PHE A 46 13.54 9.21 12.98
N PHE A 47 12.52 8.49 13.44
CA PHE A 47 11.41 8.06 12.60
C PHE A 47 10.06 8.66 13.04
N GLY A 48 10.08 9.56 14.02
CA GLY A 48 8.95 10.37 14.42
C GLY A 48 8.46 11.25 13.28
N SER A 49 7.17 11.15 12.95
CA SER A 49 6.56 11.84 11.80
C SER A 49 6.75 13.36 11.85
N SER A 50 6.68 13.98 13.03
CA SER A 50 6.77 15.44 13.23
C SER A 50 8.19 16.02 13.35
N SER A 51 9.23 15.17 13.36
CA SER A 51 10.61 15.59 13.61
C SER A 51 11.46 15.47 12.34
N SER A 52 12.28 16.48 12.05
CA SER A 52 13.25 16.41 10.95
C SER A 52 14.46 15.56 11.35
N CYS A 53 14.71 14.50 10.60
CA CYS A 53 15.87 13.63 10.73
C CYS A 53 17.16 14.43 10.51
N VAL A 54 17.14 15.35 9.53
CA VAL A 54 18.27 16.25 9.24
C VAL A 54 18.55 17.16 10.44
N LYS A 55 17.50 17.70 11.08
CA LYS A 55 17.63 18.55 12.26
C LYS A 55 18.13 17.75 13.47
N ALA A 56 17.63 16.53 13.67
CA ALA A 56 18.08 15.63 14.73
C ALA A 56 19.58 15.31 14.58
N LEU A 57 20.02 14.89 13.40
CA LEU A 57 21.44 14.64 13.10
C LEU A 57 22.29 15.89 13.31
N ARG A 58 21.87 17.05 12.80
CA ARG A 58 22.65 18.29 12.99
C ARG A 58 22.79 18.69 14.46
N THR A 59 21.79 18.37 15.28
CA THR A 59 21.81 18.67 16.72
C THR A 59 22.77 17.72 17.44
N GLU A 60 22.66 16.42 17.18
CA GLU A 60 23.51 15.40 17.79
C GLU A 60 25.00 15.55 17.44
N PHE A 61 25.32 15.92 16.20
CA PHE A 61 26.70 16.10 15.73
C PHE A 61 27.28 17.49 16.03
N ARG A 62 26.54 18.37 16.72
CA ARG A 62 27.02 19.69 17.18
C ARG A 62 27.67 19.67 18.56
N GLU A 63 27.40 18.66 19.39
CA GLU A 63 27.95 18.60 20.75
C GLU A 63 29.48 18.40 20.72
N PRO A 64 30.28 19.29 21.33
CA PRO A 64 31.74 19.12 21.41
C PRO A 64 32.05 17.90 22.29
N ARG A 65 32.83 16.94 21.75
CA ARG A 65 33.24 15.73 22.49
C ARG A 65 34.69 15.84 22.99
N PRO A 66 34.97 15.38 24.22
CA PRO A 66 36.33 15.35 24.75
C PRO A 66 37.22 14.40 23.94
N THR A 67 38.49 14.78 23.78
CA THR A 67 39.45 14.19 22.83
C THR A 67 39.75 12.70 23.05
N GLY A 68 39.43 12.15 24.22
CA GLY A 68 39.60 10.72 24.56
C GLY A 68 38.47 9.79 24.08
N GLU A 69 37.33 10.34 23.65
CA GLU A 69 36.12 9.58 23.27
C GLU A 69 35.89 9.52 21.75
N LEU A 70 36.85 10.02 20.95
CA LEU A 70 36.67 10.21 19.51
C LEU A 70 36.49 8.91 18.72
N SER A 71 37.11 7.81 19.17
CA SER A 71 36.97 6.50 18.52
C SER A 71 35.60 5.88 18.84
N GLU A 72 35.19 5.89 20.10
CA GLU A 72 33.87 5.39 20.51
C GLU A 72 32.75 6.18 19.84
N ALA A 73 32.89 7.52 19.76
CA ALA A 73 31.96 8.39 19.06
C ALA A 73 31.83 8.07 17.57
N LEU A 74 32.92 7.63 16.92
CA LEU A 74 32.87 7.22 15.53
C LEU A 74 32.19 5.86 15.37
N ASP A 75 32.52 4.89 16.23
CA ASP A 75 31.91 3.56 16.18
C ASP A 75 30.39 3.64 16.41
N GLU A 76 29.97 4.51 17.34
CA GLU A 76 28.56 4.88 17.51
C GLU A 76 27.99 5.46 16.22
N ALA A 77 28.60 6.53 15.66
CA ALA A 77 28.13 7.18 14.43
C ALA A 77 28.04 6.23 13.24
N LEU A 78 28.96 5.27 13.14
CA LEU A 78 28.93 4.18 12.17
C LEU A 78 27.75 3.24 12.38
N GLN A 79 27.45 2.88 13.62
CA GLN A 79 26.30 2.04 13.96
C GLN A 79 24.97 2.73 13.62
N LEU A 80 24.86 4.03 13.92
CA LEU A 80 23.69 4.82 13.54
C LEU A 80 23.58 4.99 12.03
N HIS A 81 24.70 5.28 11.35
CA HIS A 81 24.76 5.34 9.89
C HIS A 81 24.32 4.03 9.26
N LYS A 82 24.84 2.90 9.75
CA LYS A 82 24.45 1.56 9.31
C LYS A 82 22.95 1.34 9.49
N THR A 83 22.41 1.63 10.67
CA THR A 83 20.99 1.41 10.99
C THR A 83 20.05 2.26 10.11
N ILE A 84 20.32 3.57 10.01
CA ILE A 84 19.52 4.47 9.16
C ILE A 84 19.69 4.09 7.69
N SER A 85 20.93 3.90 7.23
CA SER A 85 21.21 3.64 5.82
C SER A 85 20.67 2.30 5.36
N GLN A 86 20.64 1.26 6.20
CA GLN A 86 20.06 -0.03 5.86
C GLN A 86 18.55 0.09 5.66
N ARG A 87 17.83 0.75 6.59
CA ARG A 87 16.38 0.95 6.50
C ARG A 87 15.98 1.86 5.34
N VAL A 88 16.75 2.92 5.10
CA VAL A 88 16.56 3.80 3.93
C VAL A 88 16.96 3.08 2.63
N HIS A 89 17.89 2.12 2.66
CA HIS A 89 18.22 1.36 1.45
C HIS A 89 17.08 0.47 0.96
N LEU A 90 16.23 -0.03 1.88
CA LEU A 90 15.03 -0.80 1.54
C LEU A 90 14.04 -0.02 0.67
N LEU A 91 14.15 1.31 0.67
CA LEU A 91 13.30 2.21 -0.11
C LEU A 91 13.80 2.50 -1.51
N TYR A 92 15.10 2.37 -1.76
CA TYR A 92 15.62 2.89 -3.02
C TYR A 92 15.23 2.00 -4.16
N ARG A 93 15.50 0.69 -4.05
CA ARG A 93 15.36 -0.23 -5.17
C ARG A 93 15.04 -1.66 -4.76
N ASP A 94 14.25 -2.35 -5.58
CA ASP A 94 13.96 -3.78 -5.45
C ASP A 94 15.16 -4.66 -5.84
N GLU A 95 14.93 -5.95 -6.09
CA GLU A 95 15.99 -6.89 -6.50
C GLU A 95 16.44 -6.70 -7.95
N ASP A 96 15.60 -6.09 -8.78
CA ASP A 96 15.82 -5.79 -10.20
C ASP A 96 16.32 -4.35 -10.43
N ASP A 97 16.79 -3.67 -9.38
CA ASP A 97 17.23 -2.28 -9.40
C ASP A 97 16.12 -1.26 -9.76
N ARG A 98 14.84 -1.60 -9.66
CA ARG A 98 13.72 -0.68 -9.93
C ARG A 98 13.40 0.17 -8.70
N GLN A 99 13.06 1.44 -8.90
CA GLN A 99 12.84 2.36 -7.77
C GLN A 99 11.56 2.04 -6.98
N LEU A 100 11.69 1.91 -5.65
CA LEU A 100 10.56 1.61 -4.74
C LEU A 100 9.96 2.85 -4.05
N ILE A 101 10.60 4.02 -4.12
CA ILE A 101 10.08 5.28 -3.51
C ILE A 101 9.09 6.04 -4.38
N LYS A 102 8.74 5.49 -5.54
CA LYS A 102 7.74 6.09 -6.41
C LYS A 102 6.39 5.50 -6.08
N PHE A 103 5.59 6.25 -5.32
CA PHE A 103 4.19 5.94 -5.15
C PHE A 103 3.48 5.99 -6.51
N THR A 104 2.44 5.19 -6.62
CA THR A 104 1.61 5.11 -7.80
C THR A 104 0.95 6.45 -8.02
N ASP A 105 1.29 7.07 -9.14
CA ASP A 105 0.63 8.28 -9.58
C ASP A 105 -0.60 7.88 -10.40
N VAL A 106 -1.77 8.23 -9.89
CA VAL A 106 -3.05 7.96 -10.55
C VAL A 106 -3.55 9.28 -11.12
N PRO A 107 -3.32 9.55 -12.41
CA PRO A 107 -3.78 10.79 -13.00
C PRO A 107 -5.33 10.80 -13.04
N HIS A 108 -5.93 11.81 -12.41
CA HIS A 108 -7.38 12.05 -12.36
C HIS A 108 -8.17 10.89 -11.72
N PRO A 109 -8.00 10.65 -10.40
CA PRO A 109 -8.84 9.69 -9.70
C PRO A 109 -10.31 10.10 -9.87
N THR A 110 -11.13 9.15 -10.31
CA THR A 110 -12.55 9.41 -10.60
C THR A 110 -13.38 8.74 -9.52
N THR A 111 -14.21 9.51 -8.83
CA THR A 111 -15.15 8.99 -7.82
C THR A 111 -16.40 8.40 -8.48
N PHE A 112 -17.15 7.60 -7.72
CA PHE A 112 -18.47 7.09 -8.13
C PHE A 112 -19.39 8.22 -8.62
N ASP A 113 -19.53 9.30 -7.84
CA ASP A 113 -20.41 10.41 -8.17
C ASP A 113 -19.94 11.17 -9.43
N GLU A 114 -18.64 11.46 -9.54
CA GLU A 114 -18.10 12.15 -10.72
C GLU A 114 -18.33 11.35 -12.01
N LYS A 115 -18.13 10.03 -11.95
CA LYS A 115 -18.36 9.12 -13.09
C LYS A 115 -19.81 9.21 -13.56
N TYR A 116 -20.77 9.02 -12.67
CA TYR A 116 -22.17 8.94 -13.07
C TYR A 116 -22.81 10.30 -13.32
N GLU A 117 -22.36 11.37 -12.68
CA GLU A 117 -22.79 12.74 -13.04
C GLU A 117 -22.29 13.14 -14.43
N TRP A 118 -21.10 12.71 -14.83
CA TRP A 118 -20.63 12.91 -16.20
C TRP A 118 -21.43 12.08 -17.20
N GLU A 119 -21.68 10.81 -16.89
CA GLU A 119 -22.39 9.87 -17.76
C GLU A 119 -23.85 10.30 -18.01
N LYS A 120 -24.57 10.71 -16.96
CA LYS A 120 -25.94 11.26 -17.07
C LYS A 120 -26.04 12.42 -18.08
N ARG A 121 -25.01 13.25 -18.21
CA ARG A 121 -25.01 14.41 -19.14
C ARG A 121 -24.90 13.99 -20.61
N GLN A 122 -24.47 12.77 -20.88
CA GLN A 122 -24.32 12.22 -22.23
C GLN A 122 -25.53 11.37 -22.65
N LEU A 123 -26.39 11.00 -21.69
CA LEU A 123 -27.53 10.12 -21.91
C LEU A 123 -28.80 10.87 -22.29
N SER A 124 -29.75 10.15 -22.88
CA SER A 124 -31.12 10.65 -23.06
C SER A 124 -31.80 10.86 -21.70
N GLU A 125 -32.91 11.61 -21.65
CA GLU A 125 -33.67 11.78 -20.41
C GLU A 125 -34.21 10.45 -19.87
N GLU A 126 -34.63 9.55 -20.76
CA GLU A 126 -35.10 8.20 -20.42
C GLU A 126 -33.96 7.35 -19.83
N ASP A 127 -32.82 7.30 -20.52
CA ASP A 127 -31.64 6.54 -20.07
C ASP A 127 -31.04 7.11 -18.78
N SER A 128 -31.03 8.44 -18.62
CA SER A 128 -30.58 9.10 -17.39
C SER A 128 -31.49 8.77 -16.21
N LYS A 129 -32.81 8.68 -16.44
CA LYS A 129 -33.77 8.20 -15.43
C LYS A 129 -33.55 6.72 -15.09
N ALA A 130 -33.32 5.88 -16.09
CA ALA A 130 -33.02 4.46 -15.89
C ALA A 130 -31.71 4.27 -15.09
N LEU A 131 -30.66 5.01 -15.43
CA LEU A 131 -29.40 5.06 -14.70
C LEU A 131 -29.63 5.47 -13.24
N ASN A 132 -30.36 6.55 -12.96
CA ASN A 132 -30.65 6.95 -11.58
C ASN A 132 -31.35 5.83 -10.79
N GLY A 133 -32.34 5.15 -11.37
CA GLY A 133 -32.98 3.99 -10.75
C GLY A 133 -32.02 2.83 -10.47
N ALA A 134 -31.11 2.55 -11.41
CA ALA A 134 -30.07 1.54 -11.22
C ALA A 134 -29.11 1.90 -10.06
N LEU A 135 -28.70 3.16 -9.95
CA LEU A 135 -27.84 3.64 -8.87
C LEU A 135 -28.54 3.64 -7.50
N GLU A 136 -29.85 3.93 -7.45
CA GLU A 136 -30.66 3.81 -6.23
C GLU A 136 -30.72 2.37 -5.71
N LEU A 137 -30.83 1.38 -6.62
CA LEU A 137 -30.79 -0.04 -6.25
C LEU A 137 -29.40 -0.45 -5.71
N ILE A 138 -28.31 0.02 -6.34
CA ILE A 138 -26.94 -0.19 -5.83
C ILE A 138 -26.79 0.40 -4.41
N HIS A 139 -27.28 1.62 -4.20
CA HIS A 139 -27.22 2.26 -2.89
C HIS A 139 -28.05 1.51 -1.85
N SER A 140 -29.23 1.03 -2.22
CA SER A 140 -30.10 0.22 -1.37
C SER A 140 -29.42 -1.10 -0.96
N ALA A 141 -28.73 -1.75 -1.90
CA ALA A 141 -27.94 -2.95 -1.62
C ALA A 141 -26.81 -2.64 -0.61
N SER A 142 -26.08 -1.53 -0.79
CA SER A 142 -25.04 -1.12 0.14
C SER A 142 -25.59 -0.84 1.54
N GLN A 143 -26.72 -0.14 1.66
CA GLN A 143 -27.37 0.12 2.95
C GLN A 143 -27.79 -1.19 3.62
N LEU A 144 -28.36 -2.13 2.85
CA LEU A 144 -28.77 -3.43 3.33
C LEU A 144 -27.61 -4.25 3.90
N LEU A 145 -26.47 -4.26 3.21
CA LEU A 145 -25.27 -4.98 3.67
C LEU A 145 -24.74 -4.44 5.01
N THR A 146 -25.01 -3.17 5.33
CA THR A 146 -24.63 -2.53 6.59
C THR A 146 -25.70 -2.55 7.69
N SER A 147 -26.93 -2.99 7.39
CA SER A 147 -28.01 -3.00 8.38
C SER A 147 -27.74 -4.00 9.50
N GLU A 148 -28.40 -3.89 10.64
CA GLU A 148 -28.32 -4.90 11.72
C GLU A 148 -29.51 -5.87 11.69
N ASP A 149 -30.52 -5.58 10.87
CA ASP A 149 -31.86 -6.17 10.93
C ASP A 149 -31.97 -7.59 10.37
N LEU A 150 -30.95 -8.06 9.64
CA LEU A 150 -30.93 -9.34 8.95
C LEU A 150 -29.62 -10.08 9.18
N ASP A 151 -29.64 -11.40 9.05
CA ASP A 151 -28.40 -12.17 9.02
C ASP A 151 -27.62 -11.93 7.71
N MET A 152 -26.33 -12.25 7.73
CA MET A 152 -25.43 -11.97 6.61
C MET A 152 -25.81 -12.71 5.32
N LYS A 153 -26.39 -13.91 5.45
CA LYS A 153 -26.77 -14.74 4.30
C LYS A 153 -27.96 -14.11 3.58
N ASP A 154 -28.97 -13.67 4.33
CA ASP A 154 -30.13 -13.00 3.78
C ASP A 154 -29.79 -11.62 3.20
N LYS A 155 -28.91 -10.85 3.85
CA LYS A 155 -28.39 -9.59 3.31
C LYS A 155 -27.71 -9.78 1.97
N THR A 156 -26.79 -10.75 1.89
CA THR A 156 -26.03 -11.04 0.66
C THR A 156 -26.96 -11.48 -0.46
N ARG A 157 -27.91 -12.37 -0.17
CA ARG A 157 -28.92 -12.83 -1.15
C ARG A 157 -29.74 -11.67 -1.71
N LEU A 158 -30.24 -10.79 -0.85
CA LEU A 158 -31.04 -9.64 -1.26
C LEU A 158 -30.21 -8.57 -1.98
N ALA A 159 -28.96 -8.33 -1.56
CA ALA A 159 -28.03 -7.44 -2.26
C ALA A 159 -27.76 -7.92 -3.69
N LYS A 160 -27.51 -9.22 -3.90
CA LYS A 160 -27.39 -9.80 -5.25
C LYS A 160 -28.65 -9.54 -6.09
N ALA A 161 -29.85 -9.68 -5.51
CA ALA A 161 -31.10 -9.38 -6.21
C ALA A 161 -31.21 -7.90 -6.62
N TYR A 162 -30.80 -6.97 -5.75
CA TYR A 162 -30.74 -5.55 -6.09
C TYR A 162 -29.77 -5.27 -7.25
N TYR A 163 -28.59 -5.89 -7.26
CA TYR A 163 -27.64 -5.72 -8.37
C TYR A 163 -28.18 -6.27 -9.69
N VAL A 164 -28.86 -7.43 -9.67
CA VAL A 164 -29.51 -7.99 -10.86
C VAL A 164 -30.60 -7.06 -11.39
N GLU A 165 -31.46 -6.51 -10.53
CA GLU A 165 -32.48 -5.55 -10.96
C GLU A 165 -31.88 -4.23 -11.43
N SER A 166 -30.77 -3.79 -10.82
CA SER A 166 -30.01 -2.61 -11.25
C SER A 166 -29.51 -2.78 -12.69
N ILE A 167 -28.87 -3.92 -13.00
CA ILE A 167 -28.36 -4.25 -14.33
C ILE A 167 -29.49 -4.26 -15.37
N LYS A 168 -30.68 -4.77 -15.02
CA LYS A 168 -31.85 -4.77 -15.92
C LYS A 168 -32.37 -3.37 -16.24
N LEU A 169 -32.29 -2.45 -15.28
CA LEU A 169 -32.69 -1.05 -15.49
C LEU A 169 -31.66 -0.31 -16.34
N PHE A 170 -30.40 -0.38 -15.94
CA PHE A 170 -29.30 0.26 -16.65
C PHE A 170 -27.98 -0.43 -16.32
N GLU A 171 -27.25 -0.84 -17.35
CA GLU A 171 -26.00 -1.56 -17.18
C GLU A 171 -24.90 -0.66 -16.63
N THR A 172 -24.32 -1.05 -15.49
CA THR A 172 -23.22 -0.32 -14.85
C THR A 172 -22.11 -1.27 -14.43
N ALA A 173 -20.85 -0.81 -14.52
CA ALA A 173 -19.71 -1.61 -14.11
C ALA A 173 -19.76 -1.99 -12.62
N ASP A 174 -20.33 -1.12 -11.78
CA ASP A 174 -20.47 -1.32 -10.34
C ASP A 174 -21.43 -2.42 -9.99
N ALA A 175 -22.62 -2.46 -10.61
CA ALA A 175 -23.57 -3.53 -10.36
C ALA A 175 -22.97 -4.89 -10.74
N HIS A 176 -22.28 -4.98 -11.89
CA HIS A 176 -21.56 -6.18 -12.29
C HIS A 176 -20.43 -6.54 -11.32
N ALA A 177 -19.58 -5.59 -10.92
CA ALA A 177 -18.48 -5.87 -10.01
C ALA A 177 -18.98 -6.32 -8.63
N TYR A 178 -19.99 -5.66 -8.07
CA TYR A 178 -20.56 -6.02 -6.78
C TYR A 178 -21.29 -7.36 -6.84
N LEU A 179 -22.05 -7.63 -7.91
CA LEU A 179 -22.65 -8.94 -8.11
C LEU A 179 -21.58 -10.03 -8.21
N GLY A 180 -20.54 -9.82 -9.01
CA GLY A 180 -19.41 -10.73 -9.16
C GLY A 180 -18.71 -11.04 -7.84
N TRP A 181 -18.43 -10.02 -7.03
CA TRP A 181 -17.84 -10.20 -5.70
C TRP A 181 -18.70 -11.10 -4.80
N HIS A 182 -20.01 -10.88 -4.77
CA HIS A 182 -20.91 -11.69 -3.94
C HIS A 182 -21.13 -13.10 -4.47
N LEU A 183 -21.09 -13.30 -5.79
CA LEU A 183 -21.11 -14.64 -6.41
C LEU A 183 -19.84 -15.41 -6.03
N TYR A 184 -18.68 -14.76 -6.07
CA TYR A 184 -17.42 -15.35 -5.65
C TYR A 184 -17.45 -15.78 -4.18
N LEU A 185 -17.99 -14.93 -3.28
CA LEU A 185 -18.15 -15.29 -1.87
C LEU A 185 -19.10 -16.48 -1.64
N ASP A 186 -20.06 -16.70 -2.53
CA ASP A 186 -20.97 -17.86 -2.51
C ASP A 186 -20.36 -19.12 -3.18
N GLY A 187 -19.16 -19.01 -3.75
CA GLY A 187 -18.47 -20.09 -4.47
C GLY A 187 -18.93 -20.27 -5.93
N GLU A 188 -19.74 -19.36 -6.46
CA GLU A 188 -20.19 -19.31 -7.86
C GLU A 188 -19.09 -18.64 -8.71
N VAL A 189 -17.94 -19.32 -8.83
CA VAL A 189 -16.69 -18.72 -9.36
C VAL A 189 -16.80 -18.39 -10.85
N GLU A 190 -17.36 -19.26 -11.67
CA GLU A 190 -17.51 -19.03 -13.11
C GLU A 190 -18.40 -17.84 -13.41
N GLU A 191 -19.54 -17.72 -12.72
CA GLU A 191 -20.44 -16.59 -12.81
C GLU A 191 -19.75 -15.31 -12.33
N ALA A 192 -19.02 -15.37 -11.21
CA ALA A 192 -18.24 -14.23 -10.71
C ALA A 192 -17.23 -13.71 -11.75
N VAL A 193 -16.49 -14.61 -12.41
CA VAL A 193 -15.54 -14.25 -13.48
C VAL A 193 -16.27 -13.55 -14.62
N SER A 194 -17.43 -14.06 -15.04
CA SER A 194 -18.24 -13.47 -16.10
C SER A 194 -18.68 -12.04 -15.75
N GLU A 195 -19.19 -11.84 -14.53
CA GLU A 195 -19.62 -10.54 -14.04
C GLU A 195 -18.45 -9.54 -13.94
N CYS A 196 -17.30 -9.95 -13.40
CA CYS A 196 -16.12 -9.08 -13.36
C CYS A 196 -15.60 -8.72 -14.76
N GLN A 197 -15.61 -9.67 -15.71
CA GLN A 197 -15.25 -9.40 -17.10
C GLN A 197 -16.24 -8.41 -17.74
N ARG A 198 -17.53 -8.52 -17.43
CA ARG A 198 -18.54 -7.58 -17.92
C ARG A 198 -18.33 -6.20 -17.33
N ALA A 199 -18.04 -6.10 -16.04
CA ALA A 199 -17.69 -4.82 -15.38
C ALA A 199 -16.51 -4.12 -16.09
N ILE A 200 -15.46 -4.87 -16.41
CA ILE A 200 -14.28 -4.35 -17.14
C ILE A 200 -14.65 -3.89 -18.57
N GLN A 201 -15.55 -4.60 -19.25
CA GLN A 201 -16.01 -4.18 -20.58
C GLN A 201 -16.81 -2.88 -20.54
N VAL A 202 -17.65 -2.71 -19.51
CA VAL A 202 -18.47 -1.51 -19.32
C VAL A 202 -17.61 -0.31 -18.90
N ASP A 203 -16.68 -0.51 -17.97
CA ASP A 203 -15.74 0.52 -17.52
C ASP A 203 -14.32 -0.06 -17.33
N PRO A 204 -13.45 0.03 -18.35
CA PRO A 204 -12.07 -0.44 -18.26
C PRO A 204 -11.22 0.32 -17.23
N SER A 205 -11.69 1.50 -16.77
CA SER A 205 -11.00 2.31 -15.78
C SER A 205 -11.35 1.93 -14.33
N PHE A 206 -12.29 1.00 -14.14
CA PHE A 206 -12.75 0.55 -12.84
C PHE A 206 -11.88 -0.58 -12.29
N GLY A 207 -11.18 -0.30 -11.19
CA GLY A 207 -10.15 -1.14 -10.59
C GLY A 207 -10.65 -2.36 -9.82
N ASN A 208 -11.85 -2.27 -9.22
CA ASN A 208 -12.42 -3.32 -8.39
C ASN A 208 -12.48 -4.68 -9.11
N PRO A 209 -13.07 -4.82 -10.32
CA PRO A 209 -13.14 -6.12 -10.98
C PRO A 209 -11.77 -6.71 -11.36
N TYR A 210 -10.74 -5.89 -11.58
CA TYR A 210 -9.38 -6.41 -11.76
C TYR A 210 -8.83 -7.00 -10.45
N ASN A 211 -9.09 -6.37 -9.31
CA ASN A 211 -8.71 -6.92 -8.01
C ASN A 211 -9.43 -8.26 -7.76
N ASP A 212 -10.72 -8.32 -8.03
CA ASP A 212 -11.54 -9.50 -7.74
C ASP A 212 -11.15 -10.67 -8.64
N LEU A 213 -10.92 -10.42 -9.94
CA LEU A 213 -10.34 -11.44 -10.83
C LEU A 213 -8.92 -11.84 -10.38
N GLY A 214 -8.12 -10.91 -9.88
CA GLY A 214 -6.79 -11.21 -9.34
C GLY A 214 -6.87 -12.22 -8.20
N LEU A 215 -7.80 -12.04 -7.26
CA LEU A 215 -8.04 -12.99 -6.16
C LEU A 215 -8.43 -14.37 -6.69
N ILE A 216 -9.36 -14.43 -7.65
CA ILE A 216 -9.77 -15.69 -8.28
C ILE A 216 -8.57 -16.38 -8.95
N ARG A 217 -7.68 -15.63 -9.62
CA ARG A 217 -6.46 -16.19 -10.22
C ARG A 217 -5.48 -16.73 -9.19
N VAL A 218 -5.37 -16.12 -8.01
CA VAL A 218 -4.57 -16.67 -6.90
C VAL A 218 -5.13 -18.01 -6.45
N GLU A 219 -6.44 -18.14 -6.28
CA GLU A 219 -7.07 -19.41 -5.89
C GLU A 219 -6.88 -20.52 -6.94
N GLU A 220 -6.83 -20.15 -8.22
CA GLU A 220 -6.50 -21.06 -9.32
C GLU A 220 -4.99 -21.41 -9.39
N GLY A 221 -4.15 -20.80 -8.55
CA GLY A 221 -2.69 -20.96 -8.56
C GLY A 221 -1.98 -20.23 -9.71
N LYS A 222 -2.66 -19.29 -10.38
CA LYS A 222 -2.14 -18.51 -11.51
C LYS A 222 -1.57 -17.17 -11.05
N ASN A 223 -0.52 -17.23 -10.24
CA ASN A 223 0.05 -16.06 -9.58
C ASN A 223 0.56 -14.98 -10.56
N ASP A 224 1.11 -15.37 -11.71
CA ASP A 224 1.58 -14.39 -12.73
C ASP A 224 0.42 -13.57 -13.32
N GLU A 225 -0.72 -14.22 -13.59
CA GLU A 225 -1.92 -13.51 -14.05
C GLU A 225 -2.50 -12.62 -12.95
N ALA A 226 -2.49 -13.10 -11.71
CA ALA A 226 -2.93 -12.32 -10.55
C ALA A 226 -2.09 -11.05 -10.35
N LEU A 227 -0.76 -11.14 -10.50
CA LEU A 227 0.15 -9.98 -10.43
C LEU A 227 -0.23 -8.90 -11.45
N ASP A 228 -0.47 -9.28 -12.71
CA ASP A 228 -0.88 -8.33 -13.76
C ASP A 228 -2.24 -7.69 -13.44
N LEU A 229 -3.19 -8.49 -12.96
CA LEU A 229 -4.53 -8.01 -12.58
C LEU A 229 -4.49 -7.06 -11.38
N PHE A 230 -3.75 -7.38 -10.32
CA PHE A 230 -3.59 -6.47 -9.19
C PHE A 230 -2.83 -5.20 -9.58
N GLN A 231 -1.85 -5.28 -10.48
CA GLN A 231 -1.19 -4.09 -11.01
C GLN A 231 -2.16 -3.20 -11.79
N LYS A 232 -3.03 -3.79 -12.62
CA LYS A 232 -4.11 -3.05 -13.31
C LYS A 232 -5.06 -2.39 -12.32
N ALA A 233 -5.49 -3.11 -11.29
CA ALA A 233 -6.32 -2.55 -10.22
C ALA A 233 -5.61 -1.37 -9.53
N LYS A 234 -4.33 -1.54 -9.15
CA LYS A 234 -3.50 -0.51 -8.51
C LYS A 234 -3.33 0.74 -9.39
N MET A 235 -3.34 0.61 -10.72
CA MET A 235 -3.20 1.73 -11.67
C MET A 235 -4.53 2.33 -12.14
N ALA A 236 -5.67 1.66 -11.89
CA ALA A 236 -6.97 2.05 -12.41
C ALA A 236 -7.41 3.44 -11.87
N PRO A 237 -7.84 4.39 -12.72
CA PRO A 237 -8.28 5.72 -12.29
C PRO A 237 -9.42 5.70 -11.27
N ARG A 238 -10.37 4.79 -11.46
CA ARG A 238 -11.52 4.61 -10.59
C ARG A 238 -11.32 3.37 -9.75
N ASN A 239 -10.95 3.50 -8.48
CA ASN A 239 -10.74 2.34 -7.62
C ASN A 239 -10.92 2.69 -6.14
N ASP A 240 -12.00 2.21 -5.55
CA ASP A 240 -12.33 2.43 -4.14
C ASP A 240 -11.57 1.48 -3.20
N VAL A 241 -11.04 0.39 -3.75
CA VAL A 241 -10.38 -0.72 -3.04
C VAL A 241 -8.88 -0.80 -3.36
N ARG A 242 -8.26 0.28 -3.83
CA ARG A 242 -6.84 0.29 -4.29
C ARG A 242 -5.87 -0.30 -3.28
N HIS A 243 -6.10 -0.03 -2.01
CA HIS A 243 -5.29 -0.57 -0.94
C HIS A 243 -5.30 -2.10 -0.84
N TYR A 244 -6.42 -2.75 -1.18
CA TYR A 244 -6.52 -4.21 -1.23
C TYR A 244 -5.67 -4.78 -2.37
N ALA A 245 -5.68 -4.14 -3.55
CA ALA A 245 -4.80 -4.54 -4.64
C ALA A 245 -3.31 -4.48 -4.23
N CYS A 246 -2.89 -3.41 -3.55
CA CYS A 246 -1.54 -3.32 -2.99
C CYS A 246 -1.28 -4.40 -1.93
N GLN A 247 -2.26 -4.75 -1.07
CA GLN A 247 -2.09 -5.83 -0.09
C GLN A 247 -1.88 -7.18 -0.75
N ASN A 248 -2.64 -7.46 -1.81
CA ASN A 248 -2.55 -8.71 -2.53
C ASN A 248 -1.22 -8.82 -3.30
N LEU A 249 -0.75 -7.72 -3.92
CA LEU A 249 0.60 -7.65 -4.48
C LEU A 249 1.67 -7.90 -3.42
N ALA A 250 1.51 -7.31 -2.23
CA ALA A 250 2.45 -7.50 -1.14
C ALA A 250 2.52 -8.97 -0.70
N ALA A 251 1.37 -9.64 -0.57
CA ALA A 251 1.27 -11.05 -0.22
C ALA A 251 1.96 -11.94 -1.26
N LEU A 252 1.67 -11.76 -2.55
CA LEU A 252 2.30 -12.53 -3.63
C LEU A 252 3.82 -12.31 -3.67
N HIS A 253 4.27 -11.08 -3.51
CA HIS A 253 5.70 -10.79 -3.40
C HIS A 253 6.37 -11.47 -2.20
N LEU A 254 5.67 -11.63 -1.08
CA LEU A 254 6.20 -12.38 0.07
C LEU A 254 6.31 -13.88 -0.22
N GLU A 255 5.31 -14.48 -0.87
CA GLU A 255 5.34 -15.88 -1.26
C GLU A 255 6.53 -16.19 -2.18
N GLU A 256 6.87 -15.24 -3.05
CA GLU A 256 8.01 -15.33 -3.96
C GLU A 256 9.33 -14.82 -3.34
N ASN A 257 9.35 -14.60 -2.02
CA ASN A 257 10.50 -14.10 -1.25
C ASN A 257 11.06 -12.75 -1.76
N ARG A 258 10.26 -11.97 -2.50
CA ARG A 258 10.57 -10.61 -2.94
C ARG A 258 10.23 -9.60 -1.84
N VAL A 259 10.90 -9.74 -0.70
CA VAL A 259 10.59 -9.01 0.54
C VAL A 259 10.63 -7.49 0.37
N LYS A 260 11.51 -6.97 -0.49
CA LYS A 260 11.57 -5.52 -0.78
C LYS A 260 10.34 -5.01 -1.54
N SER A 261 9.89 -5.76 -2.55
CA SER A 261 8.69 -5.42 -3.32
C SER A 261 7.45 -5.55 -2.45
N ALA A 262 7.37 -6.60 -1.63
CA ALA A 262 6.32 -6.73 -0.63
C ALA A 262 6.26 -5.54 0.33
N LEU A 263 7.41 -5.11 0.84
CA LEU A 263 7.52 -3.95 1.71
C LEU A 263 7.00 -2.68 1.02
N HIS A 264 7.39 -2.42 -0.23
CA HIS A 264 6.87 -1.30 -1.02
C HIS A 264 5.35 -1.34 -1.12
N GLU A 265 4.79 -2.50 -1.45
CA GLU A 265 3.34 -2.66 -1.62
C GLU A 265 2.56 -2.47 -0.32
N TYR A 266 3.08 -2.93 0.83
CA TYR A 266 2.46 -2.64 2.13
C TYR A 266 2.49 -1.14 2.51
N ILE A 267 3.54 -0.43 2.07
CA ILE A 267 3.61 1.03 2.26
C ILE A 267 2.59 1.74 1.38
N GLU A 268 2.44 1.30 0.12
CA GLU A 268 1.40 1.78 -0.80
C GLU A 268 0.00 1.51 -0.25
N THR A 269 -0.26 0.30 0.26
CA THR A 269 -1.49 -0.04 0.97
C THR A 269 -1.82 1.01 2.02
N LEU A 270 -0.87 1.33 2.91
CA LEU A 270 -1.07 2.30 3.98
C LEU A 270 -1.29 3.72 3.47
N TYR A 271 -0.64 4.09 2.37
CA TYR A 271 -0.82 5.38 1.72
C TYR A 271 -2.25 5.55 1.17
N TRP A 272 -2.78 4.51 0.53
CA TRP A 272 -4.13 4.52 -0.06
C TRP A 272 -5.26 4.26 0.94
N MET A 273 -4.91 3.83 2.14
CA MET A 273 -5.86 3.46 3.16
C MET A 273 -6.46 4.65 3.90
N ARG A 274 -7.80 4.74 3.88
CA ARG A 274 -8.59 5.53 4.84
C ARG A 274 -9.02 4.67 6.05
N LEU A 275 -8.06 4.01 6.70
CA LEU A 275 -8.35 2.98 7.72
C LEU A 275 -8.73 3.51 9.12
N ASP A 276 -9.27 2.60 9.95
CA ASP A 276 -9.21 2.67 11.41
C ASP A 276 -7.76 2.46 11.95
N GLU A 277 -7.52 2.77 13.21
CA GLU A 277 -6.17 2.73 13.80
C GLU A 277 -5.60 1.31 13.94
N ALA A 278 -6.45 0.30 14.15
CA ALA A 278 -6.03 -1.07 14.41
C ALA A 278 -5.40 -1.71 13.17
N LYS A 279 -6.05 -1.59 12.01
CA LYS A 279 -5.53 -2.11 10.73
C LYS A 279 -4.23 -1.41 10.32
N ARG A 280 -4.11 -0.10 10.59
CA ARG A 280 -2.84 0.62 10.38
C ARG A 280 -1.70 0.07 11.24
N ASN A 281 -1.98 -0.26 12.50
CA ASN A 281 -0.97 -0.79 13.40
C ASN A 281 -0.50 -2.19 12.97
N MET A 282 -1.40 -3.05 12.50
CA MET A 282 -1.04 -4.38 11.98
C MET A 282 -0.06 -4.28 10.80
N ILE A 283 -0.35 -3.44 9.81
CA ILE A 283 0.53 -3.29 8.63
C ILE A 283 1.84 -2.63 9.03
N ARG A 284 1.82 -1.64 9.93
CA ARG A 284 3.04 -1.03 10.49
C ARG A 284 3.94 -2.06 11.16
N ASN A 285 3.38 -2.96 11.96
CA ASN A 285 4.13 -4.03 12.62
C ASN A 285 4.74 -4.97 11.58
N THR A 286 3.97 -5.37 10.57
CA THR A 286 4.45 -6.23 9.47
C THR A 286 5.61 -5.57 8.73
N VAL A 287 5.48 -4.30 8.37
CA VAL A 287 6.55 -3.48 7.75
C VAL A 287 7.79 -3.43 8.62
N THR A 288 7.62 -3.26 9.94
CA THR A 288 8.71 -3.26 10.92
C THR A 288 9.43 -4.60 10.96
N ASP A 289 8.69 -5.70 11.03
CA ASP A 289 9.23 -7.05 11.09
C ASP A 289 10.00 -7.40 9.81
N MET A 290 9.44 -7.09 8.64
CA MET A 290 10.12 -7.26 7.35
C MET A 290 11.40 -6.43 7.27
N GLY A 291 11.36 -5.18 7.75
CA GLY A 291 12.56 -4.33 7.83
C GLY A 291 13.66 -4.94 8.70
N ASN A 292 13.29 -5.54 9.84
CA ASN A 292 14.24 -6.22 10.74
C ASN A 292 14.83 -7.48 10.11
N VAL A 293 14.00 -8.31 9.46
CA VAL A 293 14.45 -9.51 8.73
C VAL A 293 15.45 -9.15 7.64
N LEU A 294 15.17 -8.12 6.85
CA LEU A 294 16.06 -7.66 5.77
C LEU A 294 17.42 -7.18 6.29
N VAL A 295 17.43 -6.45 7.41
CA VAL A 295 18.68 -6.03 8.08
C VAL A 295 19.48 -7.25 8.54
N ALA A 296 18.83 -8.25 9.12
CA ALA A 296 19.47 -9.47 9.59
C ALA A 296 20.08 -10.28 8.42
N LEU A 297 19.34 -10.45 7.33
CA LEU A 297 19.82 -11.14 6.13
C LEU A 297 21.06 -10.46 5.53
N GLN A 298 21.08 -9.13 5.47
CA GLN A 298 22.24 -8.37 4.97
C GLN A 298 23.46 -8.49 5.90
N ALA A 299 23.26 -8.54 7.22
CA ALA A 299 24.35 -8.74 8.17
C ALA A 299 24.95 -10.15 8.11
N SER A 300 24.16 -11.14 7.68
CA SER A 300 24.59 -12.54 7.53
C SER A 300 25.32 -12.86 6.21
N LYS A 301 25.28 -11.95 5.22
CA LYS A 301 26.04 -12.15 3.97
C LYS A 301 27.54 -12.06 4.27
N PRO A 302 28.34 -13.10 3.96
CA PRO A 302 29.79 -13.01 4.10
C PRO A 302 30.31 -11.87 3.23
N THR A 303 31.26 -11.12 3.77
CA THR A 303 31.95 -10.07 3.03
C THR A 303 32.67 -10.73 1.85
N PRO A 304 32.53 -10.22 0.61
CA PRO A 304 33.34 -10.71 -0.49
C PRO A 304 34.81 -10.49 -0.14
N GLU A 305 35.62 -11.56 -0.21
CA GLU A 305 37.08 -11.51 -0.05
C GLU A 305 37.75 -10.66 -1.15
#